data_AF-A0A2M7AIZ0-F1
#
_entry.id   AF-A0A2M7AIZ0-F1
#
_cell.length_a   1.000
_cell.length_b   1.000
_cell.length_c   1.000
_cell.angle_alpha   90.00
_cell.angle_beta   90.00
_cell.angle_gamma   90.00
#
_symmetry.space_group_name_H-M   'P 1'
#
loop_
_entity.id
_entity.type
_entity.pdbx_description
1 polymer ?
#
loop_
_entity_poly.entity_id
_entity_poly.type
_entity_poly.pdbx_seq_one_letter_code
_entity_poly.pdbx_strand_id
1 'polypeptide(L)' 'MALTIALADDIEKVVTEQARAAGVSPRDFVNQTLSATLTPNGDPLDEFIGRFESGIPDLGRRHDDYLSATYADRHEEES' A
#
# COMPACT_ATOMS: atom_id res chain seq x y z
N MET A 1 24.72 -7.04 14.43
CA MET A 1 23.63 -6.93 15.42
C MET A 1 22.47 -7.80 14.94
N ALA A 2 21.84 -8.58 15.82
CA ALA A 2 20.74 -9.48 15.46
C ALA A 2 19.45 -9.01 16.15
N LEU A 3 18.37 -8.89 15.39
CA LEU A 3 17.03 -8.63 15.92
C LEU A 3 16.32 -9.98 16.06
N THR A 4 15.74 -10.22 17.23
CA THR A 4 14.89 -11.39 17.48
C THR A 4 13.44 -10.94 17.44
N ILE A 5 12.63 -11.57 16.59
CA ILE A 5 11.20 -11.31 16.44
C ILE A 5 10.47 -12.60 16.81
N ALA A 6 9.52 -12.51 17.75
CA ALA A 6 8.61 -13.60 18.04
C ALA A 6 7.47 -13.58 17.03
N LEU A 7 7.21 -14.71 16.38
CA LEU A 7 6.09 -14.90 15.46
C LEU A 7 5.05 -15.80 16.13
N ALA A 8 3.79 -15.61 15.76
CA ALA A 8 2.76 -16.59 16.10
C ALA A 8 3.00 -17.88 15.29
N ASP A 9 2.63 -19.04 15.86
CA ASP A 9 2.93 -20.36 15.29
C ASP A 9 2.40 -20.54 13.86
N ASP A 10 1.24 -19.96 13.57
CA ASP A 10 0.61 -19.97 12.24
C ASP A 10 1.44 -19.18 11.22
N ILE A 11 1.97 -18.03 11.60
CA ILE A 11 2.83 -17.20 10.77
C ILE A 11 4.18 -17.87 10.54
N GLU A 12 4.78 -18.45 11.59
CA GLU A 12 6.06 -19.16 11.47
C GLU A 12 5.97 -20.33 10.47
N LYS A 13 4.86 -21.09 10.52
CA LYS A 13 4.60 -22.17 9.57
C LYS A 13 4.54 -21.66 8.14
N VAL A 14 3.78 -20.59 7.89
CA VAL A 14 3.66 -19.98 6.56
C VAL A 14 5.02 -19.51 6.05
N VAL A 15 5.79 -18.79 6.88
CA VAL A 15 7.14 -18.32 6.51
C VAL A 15 8.06 -19.49 6.15
N THR A 16 8.01 -20.57 6.93
CA THR A 16 8.85 -21.75 6.71
C THR A 16 8.50 -22.45 5.40
N GLU A 17 7.21 -22.62 5.11
CA GLU A 17 6.74 -23.24 3.86
C GLU A 17 7.11 -22.39 2.64
N GLN A 18 6.93 -21.07 2.73
CA GLN A 18 7.26 -20.15 1.64
C GLN A 18 8.77 -20.06 1.39
N ALA A 19 9.58 -19.99 2.45
CA ALA A 19 11.04 -20.01 2.34
C ALA A 19 11.53 -21.30 1.68
N ARG A 20 10.96 -22.45 2.07
CA ARG A 20 11.25 -23.75 1.45
C ARG A 20 10.89 -23.76 -0.03
N ALA A 21 9.72 -23.24 -0.41
CA ALA A 21 9.28 -23.17 -1.80
C ALA A 21 10.21 -22.27 -2.64
N ALA A 22 10.71 -21.18 -2.07
CA ALA A 22 11.66 -20.27 -2.68
C ALA A 22 13.12 -20.77 -2.64
N GLY A 23 13.40 -21.90 -1.98
CA GLY A 23 14.76 -22.46 -1.87
C GLY A 23 15.73 -21.64 -1.01
N VAL A 24 15.20 -20.80 -0.10
CA VAL A 24 15.98 -19.92 0.78
C VAL A 24 15.74 -20.27 2.25
N SER A 25 16.57 -19.73 3.15
CA SER A 25 16.33 -19.90 4.58
C SER A 25 15.14 -19.05 5.04
N PRO A 26 14.39 -19.47 6.09
CA PRO A 26 13.31 -18.66 6.66
C PRO A 26 13.76 -17.26 7.07
N ARG A 27 14.99 -17.14 7.56
CA ARG A 27 15.60 -15.85 7.91
C ARG A 27 15.79 -14.95 6.69
N ASP A 28 16.33 -15.50 5.61
CA ASP A 28 16.59 -14.72 4.39
C ASP A 28 15.27 -14.32 3.72
N PHE A 29 14.28 -15.23 3.74
CA PHE A 29 12.93 -14.94 3.29
C PHE A 29 12.33 -13.75 4.05
N VAL A 30 12.33 -13.80 5.39
CA VAL A 30 11.83 -12.70 6.23
C VAL A 30 12.58 -11.40 5.96
N ASN A 31 13.90 -11.44 5.86
CA ASN A 31 14.70 -10.25 5.58
C ASN A 31 14.35 -9.63 4.21
N GLN A 32 14.18 -10.45 3.17
CA GLN A 32 13.79 -9.98 1.84
C GLN A 32 12.40 -9.38 1.86
N THR A 33 11.43 -10.04 2.51
CA THR A 33 10.06 -9.53 2.64
C THR A 33 10.05 -8.21 3.39
N LEU A 34 10.69 -8.13 4.55
CA LEU A 34 10.79 -6.90 5.33
C LEU A 34 11.50 -5.79 4.55
N SER A 35 12.57 -6.12 3.81
CA SER A 35 13.27 -5.11 2.99
C SER A 35 12.40 -4.57 1.87
N ALA A 36 11.58 -5.41 1.22
CA ALA A 36 10.65 -4.99 0.19
C ALA A 36 9.52 -4.13 0.76
N THR A 37 8.95 -4.51 1.91
CA THR A 37 7.85 -3.78 2.55
C THR A 37 8.30 -2.49 3.22
N LEU A 38 9.49 -2.47 3.81
CA LEU A 38 10.05 -1.32 4.52
C LEU A 38 10.92 -0.44 3.63
N THR A 39 10.91 -0.66 2.31
CA THR A 39 11.49 0.31 1.37
C THR A 39 10.88 1.66 1.73
N PRO A 40 11.68 2.68 2.11
CA PRO A 40 11.11 3.96 2.45
C PRO A 40 10.29 4.43 1.25
N ASN A 41 9.01 4.73 1.47
CA ASN A 41 8.13 5.39 0.49
C ASN A 41 8.69 6.79 0.21
N GLY A 42 9.81 6.83 -0.49
CA GLY A 42 10.58 8.01 -0.82
C GLY A 42 10.74 8.10 -2.33
N ASP A 43 9.67 7.82 -3.07
CA ASP A 43 9.49 8.55 -4.31
C ASP A 43 8.77 9.86 -3.94
N PRO A 44 9.42 11.04 -4.07
CA PRO A 44 8.75 12.32 -3.85
C PRO A 44 7.51 12.49 -4.74
N LEU A 45 7.35 11.68 -5.80
CA LEU A 45 6.11 11.61 -6.58
C LEU A 45 4.96 10.90 -5.86
N ASP A 46 5.19 9.91 -4.99
CA ASP A 46 4.11 9.24 -4.26
C ASP A 46 3.49 10.16 -3.19
N GLU A 47 4.29 11.06 -2.61
CA GLU A 47 3.84 12.12 -1.72
C GLU A 47 3.06 13.21 -2.49
N PHE A 48 3.47 13.50 -3.73
CA PHE A 48 2.81 14.47 -4.61
C PHE A 48 1.48 13.96 -5.19
N ILE A 49 1.38 12.66 -5.49
CA ILE A 49 0.19 12.05 -6.12
C ILE A 49 -0.86 11.64 -5.05
N GLY A 50 -0.59 11.85 -3.76
CA GLY A 50 -1.60 11.73 -2.70
C GLY A 50 -2.18 10.32 -2.60
N ARG A 51 -1.31 9.30 -2.64
CA ARG A 51 -1.73 7.92 -2.43
C ARG A 51 -1.99 7.67 -0.93
N PHE A 52 -3.10 8.19 -0.44
CA PHE A 52 -3.63 7.85 0.87
C PHE A 52 -4.08 6.38 0.84
N GLU A 53 -3.39 5.49 1.56
CA GLU A 53 -3.88 4.15 1.91
C GLU A 53 -5.02 4.22 2.94
N SER A 54 -6.08 4.95 2.61
CA SER A 54 -7.38 4.83 3.27
C SER A 54 -8.43 4.89 2.17
N GLY A 55 -9.55 4.18 2.32
CA GLY A 55 -10.61 4.04 1.32
C GLY A 55 -11.34 5.34 0.96
N ILE A 56 -10.60 6.37 0.55
CA ILE A 56 -11.08 7.62 -0.02
C ILE A 56 -11.25 7.37 -1.52
N PRO A 57 -12.40 7.77 -2.11
CA PRO A 57 -12.69 7.50 -3.50
C PRO A 57 -11.60 8.06 -4.41
N ASP A 58 -11.37 7.36 -5.51
CA ASP A 58 -10.46 7.70 -6.61
C ASP A 58 -10.79 9.08 -7.20
N LEU A 59 -10.31 10.13 -6.54
CA LEU A 59 -10.46 11.53 -6.95
C LEU A 59 -9.69 11.82 -8.24
N GLY A 60 -8.67 11.01 -8.56
CA GLY A 60 -7.88 11.15 -9.78
C GLY A 60 -8.61 10.67 -11.03
N ARG A 61 -9.28 9.51 -10.98
CA ARG A 61 -9.96 8.91 -12.14
C ARG A 61 -11.33 9.52 -12.43
N ARG A 62 -11.95 10.20 -11.46
CA ARG A 62 -13.28 10.83 -11.58
C ARG A 62 -13.26 12.34 -11.40
N HIS A 63 -12.09 12.96 -11.47
CA HIS A 63 -11.92 14.41 -11.35
C HIS A 63 -12.89 15.18 -12.26
N ASP A 64 -13.03 14.73 -13.51
CA ASP A 64 -13.91 15.36 -14.51
C ASP A 64 -15.40 15.18 -14.18
N ASP A 65 -15.80 14.05 -13.58
CA ASP A 65 -17.17 13.80 -13.12
C ASP A 65 -17.53 14.74 -11.96
N TYR A 66 -16.61 14.96 -11.02
CA TYR A 66 -16.86 15.85 -9.88
C TYR A 66 -16.90 17.32 -10.30
N LEU A 67 -16.01 17.73 -11.21
CA LEU A 67 -16.07 19.08 -11.77
C LEU A 67 -17.38 19.30 -12.52
N SER A 68 -17.78 18.37 -13.39
CA SER A 68 -19.04 18.48 -14.13
C SER A 68 -20.28 18.49 -13.23
N ALA A 69 -20.31 17.69 -12.16
CA ALA A 69 -21.37 17.74 -11.15
C ALA A 69 -21.43 19.10 -10.42
N THR A 70 -20.26 19.68 -10.09
CA THR A 70 -20.18 20.98 -9.41
C THR A 70 -20.65 22.14 -10.30
N TYR A 71 -20.43 22.05 -11.62
CA TYR A 71 -20.93 23.05 -12.57
C TYR A 71 -22.44 22.92 -12.86
N ALA A 72 -23.00 21.71 -12.77
CA ALA A 72 -24.44 21.50 -12.95
C ALA A 72 -25.26 22.08 -11.78
N ASP A 73 -24.85 21.84 -10.52
CA ASP A 73 -25.55 22.36 -9.34
C ASP A 73 -25.59 23.90 -9.31
N ARG A 74 -24.51 24.57 -9.72
CA ARG A 74 -24.45 26.04 -9.72
C ARG A 74 -25.33 26.69 -10.79
N HIS A 75 -25.72 25.96 -11.82
CA HIS A 75 -26.60 26.47 -12.86
C HIS A 75 -28.10 26.29 -12.56
N GLU A 76 -28.47 25.42 -11.61
CA GLU A 76 -29.86 25.33 -11.11
C GLU A 76 -30.17 26.38 -10.03
N GLU A 77 -29.17 26.86 -9.30
CA GLU A 77 -29.36 27.90 -8.27
C GLU A 77 -29.42 29.35 -8.82
N GLU A 78 -29.10 29.56 -10.10
CA GLU A 78 -29.11 30.87 -10.77
C GLU A 78 -30.25 31.06 -11.80
N SER A 79 -31.23 30.16 -11.87
CA SER A 79 -32.49 30.32 -12.65
C SER A 79 -33.72 30.52 -11.75
#